data_AF-A0A955PKK0-F1
#
_entry.id   AF-A0A955PKK0-F1
#
_cell.length_a   1.000
_cell.length_b   1.000
_cell.length_c   1.000
_cell.angle_alpha   90.00
_cell.angle_beta   90.00
_cell.angle_gamma   90.00
#
_symmetry.space_group_name_H-M   'P 1'
#
loop_
_entity.id
_entity.type
_entity.pdbx_description
1 polymer ?
#
loop_
_entity_poly.entity_id
_entity_poly.type
_entity_poly.pdbx_seq_one_letter_code
_entity_poly.pdbx_strand_id
1 'polypeptide(L)'
;MREISLEKHGIHVSKVYHNVNPAQAYEQAILQRKGSHLVENGALVAYSGAKTGRSPLDKRVVKNPDSENDIWWGSVNIPFEESSFQKNRQIALEFLNSQDALYCVDGFAGWDPTHRIKVRVICSRVYHALFMYTMLIRPNDEELASFGDPDYVLYNAGQASADPTVEGVKTTASIALNFEDREFVILGSEYAGEMKKGIFTIMNYLMPKEGVLSMHCSATADPETGSSSILFGLSGTGKTTLSADPHRQLVGDDEHCWTDTGIFNIEGGCYAKAINLSEESEPDIFRAIRFGSVLENVKFDSEHNR
;
A
#
# COMPACT_ATOMS: atom_id res chain seq x y z
N MET A 1 -17.44 -14.06 -7.88
CA MET A 1 -16.87 -12.73 -7.61
C MET A 1 -18.03 -11.85 -7.18
N ARG A 2 -17.90 -11.12 -6.06
CA ARG A 2 -18.94 -10.17 -5.67
C ARG A 2 -18.83 -8.97 -6.61
N GLU A 3 -19.93 -8.55 -7.21
CA GLU A 3 -19.96 -7.37 -8.07
C GLU A 3 -19.94 -6.13 -7.18
N ILE A 4 -19.04 -5.20 -7.49
CA ILE A 4 -18.94 -3.91 -6.81
C ILE A 4 -19.13 -2.79 -7.83
N SER A 5 -20.05 -1.87 -7.54
CA SER A 5 -20.15 -0.62 -8.30
C SER A 5 -19.16 0.40 -7.74
N LEU A 6 -18.43 1.05 -8.65
CA LEU A 6 -17.54 2.17 -8.34
C LEU A 6 -18.11 3.51 -8.84
N GLU A 7 -19.39 3.56 -9.22
CA GLU A 7 -20.02 4.78 -9.76
C GLU A 7 -19.98 5.95 -8.78
N LYS A 8 -20.13 5.68 -7.47
CA LYS A 8 -20.00 6.70 -6.41
C LYS A 8 -18.63 7.37 -6.37
N HIS A 9 -17.63 6.70 -6.95
CA HIS A 9 -16.24 7.17 -7.05
C HIS A 9 -15.95 7.78 -8.44
N GLY A 10 -16.97 8.01 -9.28
CA GLY A 10 -16.81 8.54 -10.64
C GLY A 10 -16.22 7.54 -11.64
N ILE A 11 -16.34 6.23 -11.36
CA ILE A 11 -15.81 5.16 -12.21
C ILE A 11 -16.96 4.36 -12.80
N HIS A 12 -16.94 4.20 -14.13
CA HIS A 12 -17.99 3.62 -14.96
C HIS A 12 -17.51 2.40 -15.77
N VAL A 13 -16.33 1.85 -15.43
CA VAL A 13 -15.80 0.63 -16.07
C VAL A 13 -16.72 -0.54 -15.80
N SER A 14 -17.07 -1.30 -16.85
CA SER A 14 -18.02 -2.42 -16.77
C SER A 14 -17.49 -3.62 -15.99
N LYS A 15 -16.16 -3.81 -15.96
CA LYS A 15 -15.51 -4.96 -15.33
C LYS A 15 -14.62 -4.52 -14.17
N VAL A 16 -15.05 -4.86 -12.95
CA VAL A 16 -14.27 -4.64 -11.74
C VAL A 16 -14.05 -5.97 -11.03
N TYR A 17 -12.79 -6.31 -10.79
CA TYR A 17 -12.41 -7.47 -10.00
C TYR A 17 -12.24 -7.07 -8.54
N HIS A 18 -13.18 -7.48 -7.69
CA HIS A 18 -13.21 -7.15 -6.26
C HIS A 18 -12.51 -8.22 -5.41
N ASN A 19 -11.57 -7.79 -4.56
CA ASN A 19 -10.81 -8.62 -3.62
C ASN A 19 -10.29 -9.92 -4.25
N VAL A 20 -9.60 -9.80 -5.40
CA VAL A 20 -9.03 -10.95 -6.11
C VAL A 20 -8.11 -11.74 -5.20
N ASN A 21 -8.32 -13.05 -5.14
CA ASN A 21 -7.41 -13.92 -4.42
C ASN A 21 -6.09 -14.11 -5.22
N PRO A 22 -5.02 -14.63 -4.59
CA PRO A 22 -3.75 -14.80 -5.27
C PRO A 22 -3.80 -15.66 -6.54
N ALA A 23 -4.59 -16.74 -6.56
CA ALA A 23 -4.69 -17.59 -7.75
C ALA A 23 -5.24 -16.82 -8.96
N GLN A 24 -6.32 -16.08 -8.75
CA GLN A 24 -6.91 -15.23 -9.79
C GLN A 24 -5.97 -14.09 -10.17
N ALA A 25 -5.31 -13.46 -9.20
CA ALA A 25 -4.37 -12.39 -9.45
C ALA A 25 -3.19 -12.85 -10.34
N TYR A 26 -2.66 -14.04 -10.07
CA TYR A 26 -1.59 -14.67 -10.84
C TYR A 26 -2.04 -15.00 -12.25
N GLU A 27 -3.20 -15.63 -12.41
CA GLU A 27 -3.79 -15.92 -13.72
C GLU A 27 -3.92 -14.64 -14.56
N GLN A 28 -4.52 -13.59 -14.00
CA GLN A 28 -4.65 -12.32 -14.70
C GLN A 28 -3.29 -11.69 -15.03
N ALA A 29 -2.31 -11.74 -14.11
CA ALA A 29 -0.98 -11.17 -14.32
C ALA A 29 -0.26 -11.83 -15.51
N ILE A 30 -0.35 -13.16 -15.60
CA ILE A 30 0.27 -13.94 -16.67
C ILE A 30 -0.46 -13.72 -18.00
N LEU A 31 -1.80 -13.66 -17.97
CA LEU A 31 -2.61 -13.41 -19.17
C LEU A 31 -2.41 -12.00 -19.75
N GLN A 32 -2.19 -10.99 -18.90
CA GLN A 32 -1.90 -9.62 -19.35
C GLN A 32 -0.53 -9.50 -20.04
N ARG A 33 0.36 -10.50 -19.92
CA ARG A 33 1.65 -10.68 -20.62
C ARG A 33 2.66 -9.52 -20.56
N LYS A 34 2.39 -8.43 -19.83
CA LYS A 34 3.31 -7.29 -19.69
C LYS A 34 4.22 -7.47 -18.47
N GLY A 35 5.39 -8.06 -18.69
CA GLY A 35 6.51 -8.06 -17.74
C GLY A 35 6.24 -8.72 -16.39
N SER A 36 5.26 -9.63 -16.30
CA SER A 36 5.03 -10.42 -15.10
C SER A 36 5.43 -11.87 -15.35
N HIS A 37 6.15 -12.47 -14.42
CA HIS A 37 6.72 -13.82 -14.57
C HIS A 37 6.46 -14.66 -13.34
N LEU A 38 6.27 -15.97 -13.52
CA LEU A 38 6.36 -16.92 -12.43
C LEU A 38 7.79 -17.43 -12.32
N VAL A 39 8.31 -17.43 -11.10
CA VAL A 39 9.62 -18.03 -10.78
C VAL A 39 9.45 -19.40 -10.16
N GLU A 40 10.54 -20.17 -10.09
CA GLU A 40 10.59 -21.58 -9.65
C GLU A 40 9.87 -21.84 -8.32
N ASN A 41 9.95 -20.92 -7.35
CA ASN A 41 9.28 -21.05 -6.04
C ASN A 41 7.79 -20.66 -6.05
N GLY A 42 7.23 -20.32 -7.22
CA GLY A 42 5.84 -19.95 -7.41
C GLY A 42 5.51 -18.50 -7.03
N ALA A 43 6.49 -17.63 -6.76
CA ALA A 43 6.23 -16.20 -6.59
C ALA A 43 5.99 -15.49 -7.94
N LEU A 44 5.28 -14.36 -7.89
CA LEU A 44 5.04 -13.51 -9.05
C LEU A 44 6.09 -12.40 -9.10
N VAL A 45 6.86 -12.30 -10.18
CA VAL A 45 7.72 -11.15 -10.45
C VAL A 45 6.90 -10.07 -11.17
N ALA A 46 7.02 -8.82 -10.72
CA ALA A 46 6.40 -7.66 -11.36
C ALA A 46 7.35 -6.45 -11.34
N TYR A 47 7.15 -5.51 -12.27
CA TYR A 47 7.96 -4.30 -12.38
C TYR A 47 7.14 -3.03 -12.17
N SER A 48 7.76 -2.06 -11.51
CA SER A 48 7.22 -0.72 -11.18
C SER A 48 7.53 0.35 -12.22
N GLY A 49 8.01 -0.05 -13.40
CA GLY A 49 8.35 0.89 -14.48
C GLY A 49 9.57 1.74 -14.15
N ALA A 50 9.53 3.02 -14.51
CA ALA A 50 10.67 3.93 -14.38
C ALA A 50 11.01 4.30 -12.93
N LYS A 51 10.03 4.23 -12.02
CA LYS A 51 10.17 4.61 -10.61
C LYS A 51 10.23 3.33 -9.77
N THR A 52 11.43 2.93 -9.35
CA THR A 52 11.65 1.71 -8.53
C THR A 52 11.69 1.99 -7.02
N GLY A 53 11.13 3.13 -6.60
CA GLY A 53 11.18 3.63 -5.24
C GLY A 53 10.29 4.86 -5.07
N ARG A 54 10.19 5.34 -3.82
CA ARG A 54 9.35 6.49 -3.48
C ARG A 54 9.76 7.76 -4.23
N SER A 55 8.78 8.61 -4.51
CA SER A 55 8.93 9.94 -5.10
C SER A 55 8.59 11.04 -4.07
N PRO A 56 9.42 11.26 -3.03
CA PRO A 56 9.08 12.16 -1.92
C PRO A 56 8.87 13.62 -2.36
N LEU A 57 9.59 14.07 -3.40
CA LEU A 57 9.45 15.42 -3.94
C LEU A 57 8.16 15.64 -4.74
N ASP A 58 7.46 14.56 -5.10
CA ASP A 58 6.18 14.56 -5.81
C ASP A 58 4.99 14.35 -4.85
N LYS A 59 5.26 14.12 -3.54
CA LYS A 59 4.22 14.00 -2.51
C LYS A 59 3.62 15.37 -2.15
N ARG A 60 2.30 15.41 -2.07
CA ARG A 60 1.50 16.62 -1.84
C ARG A 60 0.37 16.33 -0.85
N VAL A 61 0.06 17.31 0.00
CA VAL A 61 -1.07 17.25 0.93
C VAL A 61 -1.91 18.50 0.71
N VAL A 62 -3.21 18.32 0.48
CA VAL A 62 -4.14 19.43 0.31
C VAL A 62 -4.10 20.33 1.54
N LYS A 63 -3.95 21.64 1.30
CA LYS A 63 -4.01 22.64 2.36
C LYS A 63 -5.46 23.07 2.55
N ASN A 64 -6.09 22.53 3.59
CA ASN A 64 -7.47 22.83 3.96
C ASN A 64 -7.54 23.54 5.34
N PRO A 65 -8.42 24.54 5.55
CA PRO A 65 -8.57 25.20 6.86
C PRO A 65 -8.80 24.26 8.05
N ASP A 66 -9.49 23.13 7.84
CA ASP A 66 -9.86 22.21 8.92
C ASP A 66 -8.67 21.37 9.44
N SER A 67 -7.67 21.10 8.58
CA SER A 67 -6.47 20.32 8.94
C SER A 67 -5.17 21.11 8.90
N GLU A 68 -5.16 22.36 8.42
CA GLU A 68 -3.90 23.09 8.17
C GLU A 68 -3.07 23.30 9.44
N ASN A 69 -3.72 23.38 10.60
CA ASN A 69 -3.06 23.57 11.89
C ASN A 69 -2.53 22.25 12.49
N ASP A 70 -3.00 21.11 12.01
CA ASP A 70 -2.54 19.79 12.42
C ASP A 70 -1.30 19.35 11.60
N ILE A 71 -1.11 19.91 10.40
CA ILE A 71 -0.10 19.47 9.45
C ILE A 71 1.20 20.25 9.64
N TRP A 72 2.31 19.50 9.83
CA TRP A 72 3.64 20.09 9.86
C TRP A 72 4.17 20.38 8.44
N TRP A 73 3.82 21.54 7.91
CA TRP A 73 4.18 21.99 6.55
C TRP A 73 5.69 22.16 6.36
N GLY A 74 6.22 21.73 5.21
CA GLY A 74 7.63 21.87 4.88
C GLY A 74 8.06 21.07 3.67
N SER A 75 9.31 20.63 3.65
CA SER A 75 9.87 19.83 2.55
C SER A 75 9.33 18.39 2.48
N VAL A 76 8.69 17.91 3.55
CA VAL A 76 8.05 16.58 3.62
C VAL A 76 6.56 16.67 3.31
N ASN A 77 5.84 17.53 4.03
CA ASN A 77 4.42 17.79 3.78
C ASN A 77 4.32 19.08 2.96
N ILE A 78 4.34 18.91 1.64
CA ILE A 78 4.30 20.02 0.69
C ILE A 78 2.84 20.37 0.43
N PRO A 79 2.41 21.64 0.65
CA PRO A 79 1.02 22.04 0.47
C PRO A 79 0.59 21.91 -0.99
N PHE A 80 -0.69 21.63 -1.18
CA PHE A 80 -1.33 21.49 -2.47
C PHE A 80 -2.66 22.22 -2.46
N GLU A 81 -2.97 22.90 -3.56
CA GLU A 81 -4.28 23.52 -3.69
C GLU A 81 -5.35 22.46 -3.94
N GLU A 82 -6.53 22.68 -3.36
CA GLU A 82 -7.72 21.88 -3.62
C GLU A 82 -8.01 21.78 -5.13
N SER A 83 -7.92 22.91 -5.84
CA SER A 83 -8.15 22.96 -7.28
C SER A 83 -7.18 22.07 -8.09
N SER A 84 -5.91 21.99 -7.66
CA SER A 84 -4.89 21.13 -8.25
C SER A 84 -5.10 19.66 -7.90
N PHE A 85 -5.54 19.37 -6.67
CA PHE A 85 -5.92 18.01 -6.28
C PHE A 85 -7.06 17.48 -7.14
N GLN A 86 -8.12 18.28 -7.33
CA GLN A 86 -9.26 17.88 -8.16
C GLN A 86 -8.86 17.63 -9.63
N LYS A 87 -7.90 18.40 -10.18
CA LYS A 87 -7.34 18.13 -11.52
C LYS A 87 -6.59 16.79 -11.57
N ASN A 88 -5.75 16.50 -10.58
CA ASN A 88 -5.06 15.20 -10.52
C ASN A 88 -6.03 14.03 -10.34
N ARG A 89 -7.04 14.21 -9.48
CA ARG A 89 -8.14 13.24 -9.31
C ARG A 89 -8.85 12.99 -10.63
N GLN A 90 -9.19 14.04 -11.37
CA GLN A 90 -9.83 13.92 -12.67
C GLN A 90 -8.96 13.15 -13.68
N ILE A 91 -7.66 13.45 -13.77
CA ILE A 91 -6.71 12.70 -14.63
C ILE A 91 -6.70 11.21 -14.25
N ALA A 92 -6.67 10.91 -12.94
CA ALA A 92 -6.71 9.53 -12.46
C ALA A 92 -8.02 8.83 -12.85
N LEU A 93 -9.17 9.48 -12.67
CA LEU A 93 -10.47 8.93 -13.05
C LEU A 93 -10.60 8.72 -14.55
N GLU A 94 -10.15 9.66 -15.38
CA GLU A 94 -10.14 9.52 -16.84
C GLU A 94 -9.29 8.32 -17.27
N PHE A 95 -8.10 8.18 -16.69
CA PHE A 95 -7.25 7.04 -16.97
C PHE A 95 -7.89 5.72 -16.53
N LEU A 96 -8.41 5.65 -15.30
CA LEU A 96 -9.04 4.43 -14.77
C LEU A 96 -10.28 4.05 -15.59
N ASN A 97 -11.09 5.03 -16.00
CA ASN A 97 -12.25 4.81 -16.87
C ASN A 97 -11.90 4.39 -18.30
N SER A 98 -10.68 4.67 -18.75
CA SER A 98 -10.19 4.21 -20.06
C SER A 98 -9.71 2.75 -20.06
N GLN A 99 -9.65 2.08 -18.90
CA GLN A 99 -9.21 0.69 -18.81
C GLN A 99 -10.35 -0.29 -19.12
N ASP A 100 -10.02 -1.42 -19.75
CA ASP A 100 -10.98 -2.51 -20.01
C ASP A 100 -11.49 -3.18 -18.72
N ALA A 101 -10.66 -3.18 -17.67
CA ALA A 101 -11.00 -3.72 -16.36
C ALA A 101 -10.18 -3.03 -15.27
N LEU A 102 -10.74 -2.99 -14.07
CA LEU A 102 -10.07 -2.49 -12.86
C LEU A 102 -10.05 -3.54 -11.76
N TYR A 103 -9.19 -3.32 -10.78
CA TYR A 103 -9.10 -4.12 -9.57
C TYR A 103 -9.43 -3.25 -8.37
N CYS A 104 -10.30 -3.75 -7.50
CA CYS A 104 -10.71 -3.09 -6.27
C CYS A 104 -10.36 -3.98 -5.07
N VAL A 105 -9.63 -3.44 -4.09
CA VAL A 105 -9.27 -4.14 -2.86
C VAL A 105 -9.83 -3.37 -1.68
N ASP A 106 -10.78 -4.00 -0.99
CA ASP A 106 -11.27 -3.55 0.31
C ASP A 106 -10.52 -4.29 1.42
N GLY A 107 -9.98 -3.55 2.38
CA GLY A 107 -9.30 -4.11 3.54
C GLY A 107 -9.26 -3.14 4.71
N PHE A 108 -8.62 -3.56 5.79
CA PHE A 108 -8.42 -2.73 6.97
C PHE A 108 -6.96 -2.35 7.16
N ALA A 109 -6.74 -1.18 7.73
CA ALA A 109 -5.46 -0.78 8.30
C ALA A 109 -5.62 -0.59 9.82
N GLY A 110 -4.79 -1.28 10.60
CA GLY A 110 -4.89 -1.39 12.05
C GLY A 110 -5.62 -2.65 12.53
N TRP A 111 -4.94 -3.50 13.30
CA TRP A 111 -5.51 -4.73 13.87
C TRP A 111 -6.41 -4.50 15.09
N ASP A 112 -6.36 -3.33 15.73
CA ASP A 112 -7.31 -2.98 16.80
C ASP A 112 -8.64 -2.50 16.20
N PRO A 113 -9.76 -3.21 16.39
CA PRO A 113 -11.05 -2.85 15.81
C PRO A 113 -11.58 -1.47 16.21
N THR A 114 -11.09 -0.91 17.31
CA THR A 114 -11.47 0.41 17.82
C THR A 114 -10.85 1.54 17.01
N HIS A 115 -9.66 1.30 16.45
CA HIS A 115 -8.86 2.29 15.71
C HIS A 115 -8.65 1.92 14.24
N ARG A 116 -9.13 0.76 13.80
CA ARG A 116 -8.98 0.31 12.42
C ARG A 116 -9.75 1.22 11.47
N ILE A 117 -9.18 1.45 10.29
CA ILE A 117 -9.85 2.16 9.20
C ILE A 117 -10.15 1.22 8.03
N LYS A 118 -11.26 1.45 7.35
CA LYS A 118 -11.61 0.78 6.09
C LYS A 118 -10.93 1.49 4.93
N VAL A 119 -10.13 0.75 4.18
CA VAL A 119 -9.42 1.26 3.01
C VAL A 119 -9.94 0.56 1.76
N ARG A 120 -10.30 1.36 0.75
CA ARG A 120 -10.57 0.88 -0.60
C ARG A 120 -9.46 1.32 -1.54
N VAL A 121 -8.81 0.37 -2.21
CA VAL A 121 -7.82 0.66 -3.25
C VAL A 121 -8.39 0.30 -4.61
N ILE A 122 -8.34 1.24 -5.54
CA ILE A 122 -8.77 1.07 -6.94
C ILE A 122 -7.55 1.25 -7.83
N CYS A 123 -7.23 0.24 -8.64
CA CYS A 123 -6.03 0.23 -9.46
C CYS A 123 -6.24 -0.46 -10.82
N SER A 124 -5.44 -0.06 -11.82
CA SER A 124 -5.49 -0.65 -13.17
C SER A 124 -4.72 -1.97 -13.29
N ARG A 125 -3.69 -2.19 -12.46
CA ARG A 125 -2.81 -3.35 -12.54
C ARG A 125 -3.10 -4.37 -11.45
N VAL A 126 -3.17 -5.64 -11.83
CA VAL A 126 -3.43 -6.73 -10.88
C VAL A 126 -2.32 -6.91 -9.85
N TYR A 127 -1.07 -6.60 -10.20
CA TYR A 127 0.04 -6.69 -9.24
C TYR A 127 -0.17 -5.72 -8.06
N HIS A 128 -0.68 -4.51 -8.32
CA HIS A 128 -1.02 -3.55 -7.26
C HIS A 128 -2.13 -4.09 -6.35
N ALA A 129 -3.13 -4.76 -6.93
CA ALA A 129 -4.19 -5.40 -6.16
C ALA A 129 -3.66 -6.54 -5.30
N LEU A 130 -2.80 -7.41 -5.84
CA LEU A 130 -2.16 -8.49 -5.08
C LEU A 130 -1.25 -7.97 -3.97
N PHE A 131 -0.51 -6.90 -4.24
CA PHE A 131 0.29 -6.20 -3.24
C PHE A 131 -0.61 -5.70 -2.10
N MET A 132 -1.70 -4.99 -2.41
CA MET A 132 -2.59 -4.46 -1.37
C MET A 132 -3.42 -5.54 -0.66
N TYR A 133 -3.75 -6.66 -1.33
CA TYR A 133 -4.33 -7.85 -0.70
C TYR A 133 -3.40 -8.46 0.36
N THR A 134 -2.08 -8.30 0.16
CA THR A 134 -1.05 -8.75 1.10
C THR A 134 -0.85 -7.74 2.23
N MET A 135 -0.76 -6.45 1.89
CA MET A 135 -0.40 -5.40 2.85
C MET A 135 -1.55 -4.92 3.73
N LEU A 136 -2.80 -4.99 3.26
CA LEU A 136 -3.97 -4.71 4.10
C LEU A 136 -4.37 -5.95 4.89
N ILE A 137 -5.03 -5.71 6.02
CA ILE A 137 -5.71 -6.75 6.77
C ILE A 137 -6.93 -7.17 5.96
N ARG A 138 -6.98 -8.47 5.62
CA ARG A 138 -8.04 -9.02 4.78
C ARG A 138 -9.32 -9.18 5.59
N PRO A 139 -10.44 -8.59 5.15
CA PRO A 139 -11.73 -8.85 5.76
C PRO A 139 -12.10 -10.32 5.57
N ASN A 140 -12.75 -10.92 6.56
CA ASN A 140 -13.42 -12.20 6.36
C ASN A 140 -14.70 -12.03 5.49
N ASP A 141 -15.36 -13.14 5.14
CA ASP A 141 -16.52 -13.11 4.24
C ASP A 141 -17.70 -12.26 4.75
N GLU A 142 -17.91 -12.24 6.07
CA GLU A 142 -18.95 -11.45 6.74
C GLU A 142 -18.57 -9.98 6.76
N GLU A 143 -17.35 -9.65 7.20
CA GLU A 143 -16.82 -8.28 7.19
C GLU A 143 -16.80 -7.67 5.80
N LEU A 144 -16.48 -8.45 4.76
CA LEU A 144 -16.53 -8.01 3.38
C LEU A 144 -17.98 -7.80 2.91
N ALA A 145 -18.93 -8.61 3.39
CA ALA A 145 -20.35 -8.47 3.04
C ALA A 145 -20.95 -7.21 3.68
N SER A 146 -20.50 -6.86 4.88
CA SER A 146 -20.91 -5.67 5.63
C SER A 146 -19.92 -4.52 5.55
N PHE A 147 -18.99 -4.51 4.57
CA PHE A 147 -17.89 -3.53 4.53
C PHE A 147 -18.40 -2.09 4.44
N GLY A 148 -19.46 -1.88 3.65
CA GLY A 148 -20.10 -0.58 3.46
C GLY A 148 -19.21 0.42 2.74
N ASP A 149 -19.28 1.70 3.15
CA ASP A 149 -18.43 2.76 2.64
C ASP A 149 -17.04 2.71 3.26
N PRO A 150 -15.95 2.85 2.47
CA PRO A 150 -14.61 2.95 3.02
C PRO A 150 -14.42 4.27 3.76
N ASP A 151 -13.50 4.29 4.72
CA ASP A 151 -13.06 5.54 5.36
C ASP A 151 -12.12 6.31 4.43
N TYR A 152 -11.24 5.63 3.69
CA TYR A 152 -10.36 6.22 2.69
C TYR A 152 -10.38 5.47 1.36
N VAL A 153 -10.28 6.22 0.26
CA VAL A 153 -10.18 5.68 -1.10
C VAL A 153 -8.83 6.04 -1.73
N LEU A 154 -8.11 5.04 -2.21
CA LEU A 154 -6.87 5.19 -2.96
C LEU A 154 -7.14 4.95 -4.45
N TYR A 155 -6.87 5.95 -5.29
CA TYR A 155 -6.88 5.84 -6.74
C TYR A 155 -5.46 5.68 -7.25
N ASN A 156 -5.08 4.44 -7.55
CA ASN A 156 -3.79 4.15 -8.17
C ASN A 156 -3.93 4.13 -9.69
N ALA A 157 -3.69 5.31 -10.27
CA ALA A 157 -3.57 5.54 -11.71
C ALA A 157 -2.09 5.76 -12.10
N GLY A 158 -1.15 5.09 -11.42
CA GLY A 158 0.29 5.32 -11.55
C GLY A 158 0.86 5.17 -12.96
N GLN A 159 0.14 4.50 -13.87
CA GLN A 159 0.48 4.39 -15.29
C GLN A 159 0.19 5.67 -16.10
N ALA A 160 -0.71 6.53 -15.63
CA ALA A 160 -0.96 7.85 -16.22
C ALA A 160 0.00 8.87 -15.63
N SER A 161 0.61 9.67 -16.48
CA SER A 161 1.46 10.80 -16.05
C SER A 161 0.59 11.89 -15.41
N ALA A 162 1.13 12.50 -14.35
CA ALA A 162 0.64 13.80 -13.88
C ALA A 162 0.94 14.90 -14.92
N ASP A 163 0.15 15.97 -14.91
CA ASP A 163 0.30 17.12 -15.78
C ASP A 163 1.15 18.22 -15.10
N PRO A 164 2.39 18.50 -15.55
CA PRO A 164 3.24 19.53 -14.97
C PRO A 164 2.73 20.97 -15.15
N THR A 165 1.67 21.20 -15.93
CA THR A 165 1.01 22.50 -16.04
C THR A 165 0.05 22.78 -14.88
N VAL A 166 -0.32 21.75 -14.11
CA VAL A 166 -1.09 21.89 -12.87
C VAL A 166 -0.22 22.52 -11.78
N GLU A 167 -0.71 23.58 -11.15
CA GLU A 167 0.02 24.28 -10.10
C GLU A 167 0.40 23.34 -8.95
N GLY A 168 1.66 23.35 -8.55
CA GLY A 168 2.21 22.48 -7.50
C GLY A 168 2.72 21.12 -8.00
N VAL A 169 2.41 20.71 -9.23
CA VAL A 169 2.98 19.53 -9.89
C VAL A 169 4.28 19.91 -10.59
N LYS A 170 5.37 19.16 -10.35
CA LYS A 170 6.73 19.50 -10.84
C LYS A 170 7.28 18.50 -11.85
N THR A 171 6.78 17.28 -11.85
CA THR A 171 7.23 16.18 -12.69
C THR A 171 6.03 15.46 -13.26
N THR A 172 6.26 14.40 -14.04
CA THR A 172 5.19 13.52 -14.51
C THR A 172 4.63 12.61 -13.41
N ALA A 173 5.09 12.72 -12.16
CA ALA A 173 4.55 12.00 -11.01
C ALA A 173 3.84 12.96 -10.04
N SER A 174 2.79 12.46 -9.39
CA SER A 174 2.13 13.15 -8.29
C SER A 174 1.52 12.15 -7.32
N ILE A 175 1.82 12.31 -6.04
CA ILE A 175 1.34 11.48 -4.93
C ILE A 175 0.57 12.39 -3.99
N ALA A 176 -0.73 12.54 -4.19
CA ALA A 176 -1.53 13.58 -3.57
C ALA A 176 -2.53 13.02 -2.55
N LEU A 177 -2.58 13.62 -1.36
CA LEU A 177 -3.49 13.26 -0.27
C LEU A 177 -4.42 14.43 0.03
N ASN A 178 -5.72 14.15 0.13
CA ASN A 178 -6.74 15.05 0.65
C ASN A 178 -7.37 14.42 1.90
N PHE A 179 -7.18 15.03 3.07
CA PHE A 179 -7.71 14.48 4.32
C PHE A 179 -9.22 14.68 4.46
N GLU A 180 -9.74 15.77 3.89
CA GLU A 180 -11.14 16.16 3.98
C GLU A 180 -12.02 15.34 3.05
N ASP A 181 -11.58 15.14 1.81
CA ASP A 181 -12.24 14.23 0.87
C ASP A 181 -11.96 12.75 1.19
N ARG A 182 -10.97 12.49 2.06
CA ARG A 182 -10.47 11.15 2.43
C ARG A 182 -10.01 10.33 1.22
N GLU A 183 -9.29 11.00 0.34
CA GLU A 183 -8.84 10.44 -0.93
C GLU A 183 -7.32 10.56 -1.10
N PHE A 184 -6.73 9.57 -1.75
CA PHE A 184 -5.32 9.54 -2.08
C PHE A 184 -5.14 9.15 -3.56
N VAL A 185 -4.45 9.98 -4.32
CA VAL A 185 -4.30 9.85 -5.77
C VAL A 185 -2.83 9.64 -6.14
N ILE A 186 -2.56 8.61 -6.92
CA ILE A 186 -1.22 8.28 -7.43
C ILE A 186 -1.24 8.40 -8.96
N LEU A 187 -0.36 9.24 -9.48
CA LEU A 187 -0.05 9.41 -10.91
C LEU A 187 1.45 9.30 -11.15
N GLY A 188 1.85 8.72 -12.28
CA GLY A 188 3.21 8.68 -12.80
C GLY A 188 4.23 7.87 -11.97
N SER A 189 3.74 7.06 -11.04
CA SER A 189 4.56 6.13 -10.26
C SER A 189 3.80 4.81 -10.14
N GLU A 190 4.37 3.74 -10.68
CA GLU A 190 3.82 2.39 -10.54
C GLU A 190 4.44 1.62 -9.37
N TYR A 191 5.23 2.30 -8.53
CA TYR A 191 5.87 1.73 -7.33
C TYR A 191 4.83 1.42 -6.25
N ALA A 192 4.69 0.15 -5.86
CA ALA A 192 3.66 -0.28 -4.92
C ALA A 192 3.81 0.37 -3.53
N GLY A 193 5.03 0.69 -3.14
CA GLY A 193 5.32 1.31 -1.85
C GLY A 193 4.67 2.68 -1.64
N GLU A 194 4.21 3.37 -2.70
CA GLU A 194 3.44 4.61 -2.57
C GLU A 194 2.07 4.36 -1.92
N MET A 195 1.40 3.24 -2.24
CA MET A 195 0.11 2.89 -1.62
C MET A 195 0.30 2.55 -0.13
N LYS A 196 1.28 1.68 0.20
CA LYS A 196 1.64 1.33 1.58
C LYS A 196 1.92 2.59 2.41
N LYS A 197 2.86 3.42 1.97
CA LYS A 197 3.24 4.63 2.72
C LYS A 197 2.21 5.76 2.68
N GLY A 198 1.29 5.75 1.71
CA GLY A 198 0.10 6.59 1.70
C GLY A 198 -0.82 6.26 2.89
N ILE A 199 -1.16 4.98 3.07
CA ILE A 199 -1.95 4.51 4.22
C ILE A 199 -1.23 4.80 5.53
N PHE A 200 0.08 4.55 5.60
CA PHE A 200 0.83 4.89 6.80
C PHE A 200 0.82 6.39 7.11
N THR A 201 0.85 7.25 6.08
CA THR A 201 0.72 8.71 6.27
C THR A 201 -0.64 9.05 6.89
N ILE A 202 -1.71 8.40 6.43
CA ILE A 202 -3.06 8.57 6.97
C ILE A 202 -3.10 8.12 8.44
N MET A 203 -2.55 6.95 8.77
CA MET A 203 -2.50 6.47 10.16
C MET A 203 -1.68 7.39 11.07
N ASN A 204 -0.55 7.93 10.59
CA ASN A 204 0.25 8.90 11.34
C ASN A 204 -0.48 10.23 11.59
N TYR A 205 -1.52 10.55 10.82
CA TYR A 205 -2.36 11.72 11.05
C TYR A 205 -3.52 11.42 11.99
N LEU A 206 -4.24 10.31 11.77
CA LEU A 206 -5.44 9.96 12.52
C LEU A 206 -5.12 9.53 13.97
N MET A 207 -4.15 8.64 14.13
CA MET A 207 -3.90 7.98 15.43
C MET A 207 -3.54 8.97 16.54
N PRO A 208 -2.65 9.97 16.32
CA PRO A 208 -2.35 10.95 17.35
C PRO A 208 -3.56 11.81 17.77
N LYS A 209 -4.54 12.03 16.87
CA LYS A 209 -5.78 12.76 17.20
C LYS A 209 -6.69 11.97 18.16
N GLU A 210 -6.52 10.65 18.20
CA GLU A 210 -7.19 9.75 19.12
C GLU A 210 -6.33 9.41 20.35
N GLY A 211 -5.18 10.06 20.53
CA GLY A 211 -4.25 9.79 21.63
C GLY A 211 -3.42 8.51 21.45
N VAL A 212 -3.41 7.93 20.24
CA VAL A 212 -2.67 6.71 19.90
C VAL A 212 -1.33 7.07 19.24
N LEU A 213 -0.23 6.47 19.71
CA LEU A 213 1.09 6.70 19.15
C LEU A 213 1.30 5.83 17.91
N SER A 214 1.30 6.44 16.72
CA SER A 214 1.73 5.78 15.49
C SER A 214 3.26 5.75 15.37
N MET A 215 3.82 4.62 14.93
CA MET A 215 5.25 4.33 14.97
C MET A 215 5.73 3.66 13.68
N HIS A 216 6.94 4.03 13.24
CA HIS A 216 7.65 3.38 12.14
C HIS A 216 8.76 2.48 12.72
N CYS A 217 8.42 1.23 12.99
CA CYS A 217 9.23 0.27 13.72
C CYS A 217 8.85 -1.16 13.35
N SER A 218 9.73 -2.12 13.60
CA SER A 218 9.28 -3.51 13.75
C SER A 218 8.90 -3.78 15.20
N ALA A 219 8.01 -4.75 15.43
CA ALA A 219 7.63 -5.18 16.76
C ALA A 219 7.55 -6.71 16.86
N THR A 220 8.01 -7.23 17.98
CA THR A 220 7.95 -8.65 18.32
C THR A 220 7.41 -8.84 19.74
N ALA A 221 6.80 -9.98 20.00
CA ALA A 221 6.32 -10.38 21.32
C ALA A 221 7.04 -11.63 21.78
N ASP A 222 7.34 -11.70 23.07
CA ASP A 222 7.77 -12.94 23.71
C ASP A 222 6.56 -13.87 23.87
N PRO A 223 6.63 -15.14 23.39
CA PRO A 223 5.48 -16.04 23.37
C PRO A 223 5.02 -16.50 24.77
N GLU A 224 5.89 -16.46 25.78
CA GLU A 224 5.55 -16.93 27.14
C GLU A 224 5.02 -15.81 28.02
N THR A 225 5.64 -14.64 27.97
CA THR A 225 5.34 -13.49 28.84
C THR A 225 4.43 -12.46 28.18
N GLY A 226 4.31 -12.46 26.85
CA GLY A 226 3.63 -11.41 26.08
C GLY A 226 4.41 -10.08 26.03
N SER A 227 5.63 -10.03 26.57
CA SER A 227 6.44 -8.82 26.60
C SER A 227 6.81 -8.39 25.18
N SER A 228 6.45 -7.15 24.83
CA SER A 228 6.72 -6.59 23.51
C SER A 228 8.11 -5.96 23.42
N SER A 229 8.70 -5.98 22.23
CA SER A 229 9.89 -5.21 21.90
C SER A 229 9.70 -4.47 20.60
N ILE A 230 10.11 -3.20 20.59
CA ILE A 230 9.95 -2.28 19.48
C ILE A 230 11.34 -1.92 18.97
N LEU A 231 11.56 -2.04 17.66
CA LEU A 231 12.84 -1.74 17.03
C LEU A 231 12.66 -0.59 16.03
N PHE A 232 13.10 0.59 16.43
CA PHE A 232 13.17 1.75 15.54
C PHE A 232 14.45 1.73 14.71
N GLY A 233 14.35 2.19 13.47
CA GLY A 233 15.48 2.23 12.55
C GLY A 233 15.07 2.66 11.15
N LEU A 234 16.01 3.22 10.40
CA LEU A 234 15.76 3.54 9.00
C LEU A 234 15.79 2.25 8.14
N SER A 235 15.45 2.38 6.86
CA SER A 235 15.53 1.24 5.94
C SER A 235 16.98 0.78 5.79
N GLY A 236 17.25 -0.51 6.01
CA GLY A 236 18.60 -1.08 5.93
C GLY A 236 19.40 -1.03 7.24
N THR A 237 18.84 -0.59 8.36
CA THR A 237 19.52 -0.58 9.68
C THR A 237 19.25 -1.84 10.51
N GLY A 238 18.87 -2.95 9.88
CA GLY A 238 18.67 -4.24 10.54
C GLY A 238 17.32 -4.45 11.25
N LYS A 239 16.33 -3.55 11.12
CA LYS A 239 15.00 -3.73 11.74
C LYS A 239 14.37 -5.09 11.43
N THR A 240 14.27 -5.41 10.13
CA THR A 240 13.62 -6.62 9.63
C THR A 240 14.39 -7.87 10.07
N THR A 241 15.72 -7.83 9.95
CA THR A 241 16.61 -8.92 10.38
C THR A 241 16.51 -9.18 11.89
N LEU A 242 16.51 -8.14 12.72
CA LEU A 242 16.42 -8.26 14.18
C LEU A 242 15.01 -8.65 14.65
N SER A 243 13.96 -8.34 13.88
CA SER A 243 12.60 -8.79 14.19
C SER A 243 12.32 -10.22 13.74
N ALA A 244 13.13 -10.79 12.85
CA ALA A 244 13.05 -12.19 12.43
C ALA A 244 13.81 -13.11 13.41
N ASP A 245 13.59 -12.90 14.71
CA ASP A 245 14.14 -13.74 15.77
C ASP A 245 13.26 -14.99 15.93
N PRO A 246 13.79 -16.21 15.72
CA PRO A 246 13.00 -17.45 15.81
C PRO A 246 12.43 -17.73 17.21
N HIS A 247 12.94 -17.05 18.24
CA HIS A 247 12.44 -17.18 19.62
C HIS A 247 11.31 -16.20 19.94
N ARG A 248 10.95 -15.32 19.00
CA ARG A 248 9.93 -14.29 19.21
C ARG A 248 8.84 -14.36 18.17
N GLN A 249 7.64 -13.95 18.55
CA GLN A 249 6.52 -13.83 17.63
C GLN A 249 6.56 -12.47 16.94
N LEU A 250 6.61 -12.46 15.61
CA LEU A 250 6.53 -11.22 14.83
C LEU A 250 5.12 -10.63 14.94
N VAL A 251 5.03 -9.39 15.40
CA VAL A 251 3.78 -8.60 15.37
C VAL A 251 3.65 -7.87 14.03
N GLY A 252 4.76 -7.29 13.54
CA GLY A 252 4.88 -6.67 12.22
C GLY A 252 6.29 -6.14 11.97
N ASP A 253 6.63 -5.86 10.71
CA ASP A 253 7.98 -5.49 10.30
C ASP A 253 8.24 -3.98 10.17
N ASP A 254 7.21 -3.13 10.11
CA ASP A 254 7.42 -1.73 9.72
C ASP A 254 6.47 -0.68 10.35
N GLU A 255 5.18 -0.97 10.53
CA GLU A 255 4.18 0.07 10.88
C GLU A 255 3.27 -0.38 12.04
N HIS A 256 3.35 0.30 13.19
CA HIS A 256 2.59 -0.06 14.40
C HIS A 256 1.93 1.15 15.03
N CYS A 257 0.97 0.88 15.91
CA CYS A 257 0.37 1.83 16.81
C CYS A 257 0.45 1.33 18.24
N TRP A 258 0.59 2.24 19.20
CA TRP A 258 0.64 1.96 20.62
C TRP A 258 -0.48 2.71 21.35
N THR A 259 -1.39 1.93 21.95
CA THR A 259 -2.52 2.38 22.77
C THR A 259 -2.27 2.12 24.26
N ASP A 260 -3.23 2.46 25.11
CA ASP A 260 -3.17 2.13 26.55
C ASP A 260 -3.19 0.62 26.84
N THR A 261 -3.64 -0.20 25.88
CA THR A 261 -3.80 -1.66 26.05
C THR A 261 -2.71 -2.48 25.35
N GLY A 262 -1.87 -1.86 24.52
CA GLY A 262 -0.78 -2.55 23.86
C GLY A 262 -0.41 -1.99 22.49
N ILE A 263 0.27 -2.82 21.70
CA ILE A 263 0.75 -2.46 20.36
C ILE A 263 -0.01 -3.30 19.34
N PHE A 264 -0.43 -2.68 18.24
CA PHE A 264 -1.02 -3.38 17.10
C PHE A 264 -0.29 -3.01 15.81
N ASN A 265 -0.25 -3.96 14.88
CA ASN A 265 0.26 -3.74 13.53
C ASN A 265 -0.78 -2.98 12.69
N ILE A 266 -0.34 -2.07 11.84
CA ILE A 266 -1.19 -1.40 10.86
C ILE A 266 -1.47 -2.33 9.68
N GLU A 267 -0.54 -3.23 9.37
CA GLU A 267 -0.48 -4.00 8.13
C GLU A 267 -0.95 -5.45 8.30
N GLY A 268 -1.35 -6.08 7.18
CA GLY A 268 -1.70 -7.50 7.07
C GLY A 268 -0.59 -8.40 6.51
N GLY A 269 0.57 -7.83 6.19
CA GLY A 269 1.70 -8.52 5.55
C GLY A 269 3.00 -7.70 5.67
N CYS A 270 4.05 -8.14 4.97
CA CYS A 270 5.38 -7.55 5.02
C CYS A 270 5.85 -7.10 3.64
N TYR A 271 6.66 -6.03 3.58
CA TYR A 271 7.27 -5.54 2.35
C TYR A 271 8.80 -5.44 2.52
N ALA A 272 9.44 -6.60 2.49
CA ALA A 272 10.86 -6.76 2.76
C ALA A 272 11.74 -6.44 1.53
N LYS A 273 12.99 -6.02 1.80
CA LYS A 273 14.01 -5.86 0.76
C LYS A 273 14.61 -7.23 0.41
N ALA A 274 14.67 -7.55 -0.88
CA ALA A 274 15.22 -8.82 -1.36
C ALA A 274 16.66 -8.71 -1.94
N ILE A 275 17.30 -7.54 -1.86
CA ILE A 275 18.68 -7.36 -2.35
C ILE A 275 19.64 -8.23 -1.52
N ASN A 276 20.40 -9.11 -2.20
CA ASN A 276 21.32 -10.07 -1.56
C ASN A 276 20.65 -11.00 -0.54
N LEU A 277 19.34 -11.22 -0.65
CA LEU A 277 18.62 -12.15 0.21
C LEU A 277 19.11 -13.58 -0.04
N SER A 278 19.48 -14.28 1.02
CA SER A 278 19.80 -15.70 0.98
C SER A 278 19.06 -16.45 2.09
N GLU A 279 18.84 -17.76 1.90
CA GLU A 279 18.21 -18.58 2.92
C GLU A 279 19.06 -18.68 4.19
N GLU A 280 20.39 -18.62 4.05
CA GLU A 280 21.31 -18.66 5.18
C GLU A 280 21.23 -17.40 6.05
N SER A 281 21.08 -16.22 5.45
CA SER A 281 21.06 -14.96 6.20
C SER A 281 19.69 -14.61 6.76
N GLU A 282 18.61 -14.87 6.00
CA GLU A 282 17.24 -14.44 6.31
C GLU A 282 16.24 -15.55 5.94
N PRO A 283 16.28 -16.71 6.62
CA PRO A 283 15.56 -17.91 6.22
C PRO A 283 14.05 -17.74 6.18
N ASP A 284 13.47 -17.00 7.13
CA ASP A 284 12.02 -16.83 7.20
C ASP A 284 11.47 -15.93 6.08
N ILE A 285 12.23 -14.87 5.73
CA ILE A 285 11.88 -14.00 4.61
C ILE A 285 12.06 -14.76 3.29
N PHE A 286 13.16 -15.50 3.14
CA PHE A 286 13.41 -16.32 1.96
C PHE A 286 12.29 -17.35 1.73
N ARG A 287 11.91 -18.10 2.78
CA ARG A 287 10.83 -19.10 2.70
C ARG A 287 9.43 -18.52 2.58
N ALA A 288 9.23 -17.25 2.96
CA ALA A 288 7.98 -16.54 2.70
C ALA A 288 7.79 -16.19 1.22
N ILE A 289 8.84 -16.23 0.39
CA ILE A 289 8.74 -16.04 -1.05
C ILE A 289 8.26 -17.35 -1.70
N ARG A 290 6.95 -17.41 -1.97
CA ARG A 290 6.28 -18.54 -2.59
C ARG A 290 5.00 -18.08 -3.29
N PHE A 291 4.16 -19.00 -3.73
CA PHE A 291 2.82 -18.67 -4.22
C PHE A 291 2.05 -17.77 -3.22
N GLY A 292 1.51 -16.67 -3.73
CA GLY A 292 0.93 -15.57 -2.96
C GLY A 292 1.80 -14.32 -2.88
N SER A 293 3.12 -14.44 -3.05
CA SER A 293 4.09 -13.35 -2.89
C SER A 293 4.39 -12.63 -4.21
N VAL A 294 4.66 -11.32 -4.12
CA VAL A 294 5.14 -10.52 -5.25
C VAL A 294 6.59 -10.10 -5.04
N LEU A 295 7.43 -10.37 -6.03
CA LEU A 295 8.80 -9.88 -6.14
C LEU A 295 8.82 -8.65 -7.06
N GLU A 296 8.99 -7.47 -6.47
CA GLU A 296 9.01 -6.22 -7.23
C GLU A 296 10.43 -5.87 -7.69
N ASN A 297 10.62 -5.66 -9.00
CA ASN A 297 11.88 -5.24 -9.63
C ASN A 297 13.08 -6.17 -9.46
N VAL A 298 12.89 -7.45 -9.13
CA VAL A 298 13.98 -8.43 -9.11
C VAL A 298 14.45 -8.73 -10.54
N LYS A 299 15.75 -9.04 -10.69
CA LYS A 299 16.28 -9.53 -11.96
C LYS A 299 15.71 -10.92 -12.22
N PHE A 300 15.08 -11.09 -13.38
CA PHE A 300 14.53 -12.38 -13.81
C PHE A 300 15.47 -13.03 -14.83
N ASP A 301 15.89 -14.26 -14.56
CA ASP A 301 16.56 -15.16 -15.49
C ASP A 301 15.51 -16.01 -16.20
N SER A 302 15.23 -15.66 -17.45
CA SER A 302 14.25 -16.34 -18.29
C SER A 302 14.66 -17.75 -18.72
N GLU A 303 15.95 -18.12 -18.67
CA GLU A 303 16.39 -19.46 -19.06
C GLU A 303 16.05 -20.49 -17.98
N HIS A 304 16.08 -20.09 -16.72
CA HIS A 304 15.86 -20.96 -15.56
C HIS A 304 14.58 -20.64 -14.79
N ASN A 305 13.84 -19.60 -15.18
CA ASN A 305 12.72 -19.03 -14.43
C ASN A 305 13.11 -18.70 -12.97
N ARG A 306 14.23 -17.99 -12.80
CA ARG A 306 14.82 -17.63 -11.49
C ARG A 306 14.90 -16.14 -11.27
#